data_AF-A0A842Y133-F1
#
_entry.id   AF-A0A842Y133-F1
#
_cell.length_a   1.000
_cell.length_b   1.000
_cell.length_c   1.000
_cell.angle_alpha   90.00
_cell.angle_beta   90.00
_cell.angle_gamma   90.00
#
_symmetry.space_group_name_H-M   'P 1'
#
loop_
_entity.id
_entity.type
_entity.pdbx_description
1 polymer ?
#
loop_
_entity_poly.entity_id
_entity_poly.type
_entity_poly.pdbx_seq_one_letter_code
_entity_poly.pdbx_strand_id
1 'polypeptide(L)'
;MKNDDNAQVTIDYITGIGIFLISIAFVFQFMYTLFIPFHSGTDEAVVAADRASLVLVERVLRAEDSGTLNVVELSRLESFITTKLNFSNDTNYNNGLREAGLFSNHIIFDLNVSVTSLSGDTMYEGGPELPDNTNIGQASQVVLLVNTSTGYSEPAVISVRVW
;
A
#
# COMPACT_ATOMS: atom_id res chain seq x y z
N MET A 1 -17.57 70.69 -14.52
CA MET A 1 -17.60 69.23 -14.74
C MET A 1 -16.32 68.83 -15.46
N LYS A 2 -15.27 68.45 -14.73
CA LYS A 2 -14.14 67.67 -15.28
C LYS A 2 -13.26 67.24 -14.10
N ASN A 3 -13.40 66.00 -13.66
CA ASN A 3 -12.41 65.29 -12.83
C ASN A 3 -12.70 63.77 -12.68
N ASP A 4 -13.68 63.20 -13.41
CA ASP A 4 -14.03 61.78 -13.27
C ASP A 4 -13.10 60.85 -14.06
N ASP A 5 -12.58 61.29 -15.20
CA ASP A 5 -11.74 60.43 -16.08
C ASP A 5 -10.42 59.98 -15.41
N ASN A 6 -9.77 60.87 -14.66
CA ASN A 6 -8.49 60.55 -14.00
C ASN A 6 -8.68 59.59 -12.82
N ALA A 7 -9.80 59.70 -12.11
CA ALA A 7 -10.15 58.79 -11.02
C ALA A 7 -10.49 57.39 -11.56
N GLN A 8 -11.20 57.34 -12.70
CA GLN A 8 -11.52 56.10 -13.41
C GLN A 8 -10.27 55.38 -13.94
N VAL A 9 -9.34 56.11 -14.56
CA VAL A 9 -8.06 55.52 -15.02
C VAL A 9 -7.24 54.95 -13.85
N THR A 10 -7.31 55.59 -12.69
CA THR A 10 -6.59 55.13 -11.49
C THR A 10 -7.18 53.83 -10.92
N ILE A 11 -8.52 53.72 -10.84
CA ILE A 11 -9.17 52.50 -10.34
C ILE A 11 -9.02 51.32 -11.32
N ASP A 12 -9.05 51.57 -12.63
CA ASP A 12 -8.84 50.54 -13.64
C ASP A 12 -7.40 50.00 -13.60
N TYR A 13 -6.42 50.88 -13.36
CA TYR A 13 -5.02 50.48 -13.20
C TYR A 13 -4.79 49.65 -11.93
N ILE A 14 -5.35 50.08 -10.78
CA ILE A 14 -5.25 49.34 -9.51
C ILE A 14 -5.95 47.98 -9.62
N THR A 15 -7.11 47.93 -10.28
CA THR A 15 -7.84 46.68 -10.49
C THR A 15 -7.06 45.73 -11.39
N GLY A 16 -6.50 46.24 -12.49
CA GLY A 16 -5.67 45.46 -13.41
C GLY A 16 -4.43 44.88 -12.73
N ILE A 17 -3.70 45.70 -11.96
CA ILE A 17 -2.50 45.23 -11.25
C ILE A 17 -2.85 44.24 -10.12
N GLY A 18 -3.99 44.43 -9.46
CA GLY A 18 -4.50 43.52 -8.43
C GLY A 18 -4.82 42.13 -9.00
N ILE A 19 -5.59 42.08 -10.10
CA ILE A 19 -5.93 40.82 -10.77
C ILE A 19 -4.66 40.13 -11.30
N PHE A 20 -3.73 40.89 -11.86
CA PHE A 20 -2.46 40.37 -12.37
C PHE A 20 -1.61 39.73 -11.27
N LEU A 21 -1.45 40.40 -10.12
CA LEU A 21 -0.68 39.88 -8.99
C LEU A 21 -1.32 38.65 -8.36
N ILE A 22 -2.65 38.62 -8.21
CA ILE A 22 -3.39 37.45 -7.71
C ILE A 22 -3.20 36.27 -8.68
N SER A 23 -3.32 36.50 -9.98
CA SER A 23 -3.16 35.46 -10.99
C SER A 23 -1.75 34.86 -10.97
N ILE A 24 -0.72 35.70 -10.85
CA ILE A 24 0.68 35.24 -10.72
C ILE A 24 0.88 34.42 -9.44
N ALA A 25 0.30 34.83 -8.31
CA ALA A 25 0.37 34.06 -7.07
C ALA A 25 -0.24 32.66 -7.24
N PHE A 26 -1.40 32.55 -7.91
CA PHE A 26 -1.99 31.25 -8.24
C PHE A 26 -1.09 30.41 -9.15
N VAL A 27 -0.51 31.01 -10.20
CA VAL A 27 0.42 30.29 -11.08
C VAL A 27 1.60 29.72 -10.31
N PHE A 28 2.24 30.50 -9.43
CA PHE A 28 3.34 30.01 -8.60
C PHE A 28 2.89 28.91 -7.63
N GLN A 29 1.71 29.05 -7.01
CA GLN A 29 1.13 28.02 -6.14
C GLN A 29 0.93 26.68 -6.87
N PHE A 30 0.40 26.70 -8.10
CA PHE A 30 0.23 25.49 -8.92
C PHE A 30 1.55 24.96 -9.49
N MET A 31 2.51 25.83 -9.78
CA MET A 31 3.82 25.45 -10.29
C MET A 31 4.59 24.60 -9.27
N TYR A 32 4.49 24.91 -7.97
CA TYR A 32 5.06 24.07 -6.93
C TYR A 32 4.51 22.64 -6.96
N THR A 33 3.23 22.44 -7.28
CA THR A 33 2.61 21.12 -7.41
C THR A 33 3.16 20.33 -8.61
N LEU A 34 3.56 21.01 -9.70
CA LEU A 34 4.18 20.36 -10.86
C LEU A 34 5.63 19.92 -10.60
N PHE A 35 6.28 20.52 -9.60
CA PHE A 35 7.65 20.21 -9.19
C PHE A 35 7.73 19.37 -7.91
N ILE A 36 6.61 18.88 -7.38
CA ILE A 36 6.67 17.73 -6.46
C ILE A 36 7.02 16.55 -7.37
N PRO A 37 8.26 16.03 -7.37
CA PRO A 37 8.50 14.75 -8.01
C PRO A 37 7.54 13.78 -7.36
N PHE A 38 6.81 13.00 -8.17
CA PHE A 38 6.06 11.87 -7.63
C PHE A 38 7.04 11.07 -6.77
N HIS A 39 6.87 11.10 -5.44
CA HIS A 39 7.56 10.19 -4.55
C HIS A 39 6.90 8.81 -4.71
N SER A 40 6.89 8.28 -5.93
CA SER A 40 6.18 7.04 -6.25
C SER A 40 6.83 5.83 -5.59
N GLY A 41 8.13 5.90 -5.28
CA GLY A 41 8.86 4.76 -4.73
C GLY A 41 8.36 4.30 -3.36
N THR A 42 7.94 5.21 -2.47
CA THR A 42 7.34 4.87 -1.16
C THR A 42 5.88 4.47 -1.31
N ASP A 43 5.14 5.24 -2.09
CA ASP A 43 3.69 5.10 -2.14
C ASP A 43 3.26 3.85 -2.89
N GLU A 44 4.00 3.46 -3.94
CA GLU A 44 3.65 2.29 -4.74
C GLU A 44 3.83 0.98 -3.96
N ALA A 45 4.97 0.80 -3.29
CA ALA A 45 5.22 -0.39 -2.45
C ALA A 45 4.23 -0.47 -1.28
N VAL A 46 3.91 0.66 -0.64
CA VAL A 46 2.91 0.72 0.45
C VAL A 46 1.52 0.35 -0.04
N VAL A 47 1.08 0.90 -1.18
CA VAL A 47 -0.21 0.56 -1.79
C VAL A 47 -0.23 -0.90 -2.24
N ALA A 48 0.87 -1.41 -2.79
CA ALA A 48 1.00 -2.81 -3.17
C ALA A 48 0.90 -3.74 -1.95
N ALA A 49 1.57 -3.40 -0.83
CA ALA A 49 1.49 -4.14 0.42
C ALA A 49 0.07 -4.17 1.00
N ASP A 50 -0.65 -3.04 0.99
CA ASP A 50 -2.03 -2.97 1.47
C ASP A 50 -2.98 -3.85 0.62
N ARG A 51 -2.86 -3.76 -0.72
CA ARG A 51 -3.64 -4.60 -1.63
C ARG A 51 -3.31 -6.08 -1.48
N ALA A 52 -2.03 -6.44 -1.36
CA ALA A 52 -1.61 -7.81 -1.14
C ALA A 52 -2.12 -8.35 0.20
N SER A 53 -2.05 -7.55 1.27
CA SER A 53 -2.59 -7.91 2.58
C SER A 53 -4.08 -8.22 2.53
N LEU A 54 -4.85 -7.38 1.84
CA LEU A 54 -6.29 -7.61 1.64
C LEU A 54 -6.55 -8.90 0.84
N VAL A 55 -5.85 -9.09 -0.29
CA VAL A 55 -6.01 -10.29 -1.12
C VAL A 55 -5.64 -11.56 -0.36
N LEU A 56 -4.56 -11.53 0.42
CA LEU A 56 -4.12 -12.67 1.20
C LEU A 56 -5.17 -13.04 2.25
N VAL A 57 -5.62 -12.08 3.07
CA VAL A 57 -6.54 -12.36 4.18
C VAL A 57 -7.95 -12.70 3.68
N GLU A 58 -8.47 -11.96 2.70
CA GLU A 58 -9.87 -12.11 2.27
C GLU A 58 -10.11 -13.20 1.23
N ARG A 59 -9.05 -13.65 0.55
CA ARG A 59 -9.18 -14.59 -0.58
C ARG A 59 -8.27 -15.80 -0.48
N VAL A 60 -6.96 -15.60 -0.34
CA VAL A 60 -5.99 -16.71 -0.45
C VAL A 60 -6.01 -17.57 0.80
N LEU A 61 -5.99 -16.93 1.97
CA LEU A 61 -5.83 -17.56 3.27
C LEU A 61 -7.16 -17.73 4.02
N ARG A 62 -8.26 -17.26 3.43
CA ARG A 62 -9.58 -17.24 4.06
C ARG A 62 -10.06 -18.65 4.43
N ALA A 63 -10.67 -18.76 5.61
CA ALA A 63 -11.42 -19.96 6.01
C ALA A 63 -12.80 -20.01 5.31
N GLU A 64 -13.10 -21.11 4.62
CA GLU A 64 -14.26 -21.24 3.70
C GLU A 64 -15.62 -21.03 4.38
N ASP A 65 -15.75 -21.40 5.66
CA ASP A 65 -17.03 -21.36 6.40
C ASP A 65 -17.14 -20.20 7.40
N SER A 66 -16.20 -19.27 7.40
CA SER A 66 -16.12 -18.27 8.47
C SER A 66 -17.26 -17.23 8.44
N GLY A 67 -17.80 -16.87 7.26
CA GLY A 67 -18.79 -15.78 7.11
C GLY A 67 -18.33 -14.39 7.62
N THR A 68 -17.20 -14.34 8.29
CA THR A 68 -16.57 -13.21 8.97
C THR A 68 -15.28 -12.85 8.26
N LEU A 69 -15.06 -11.54 8.14
CA LEU A 69 -13.80 -10.99 7.65
C LEU A 69 -12.66 -11.32 8.62
N ASN A 70 -11.42 -11.29 8.13
CA ASN A 70 -10.20 -11.48 8.93
C ASN A 70 -10.05 -12.85 9.62
N VAL A 71 -10.70 -13.91 9.13
CA VAL A 71 -10.49 -15.28 9.61
C VAL A 71 -9.64 -16.06 8.61
N VAL A 72 -8.47 -16.47 9.06
CA VAL A 72 -7.44 -17.12 8.27
C VAL A 72 -7.34 -18.60 8.64
N GLU A 73 -7.45 -19.47 7.64
CA GLU A 73 -7.26 -20.91 7.79
C GLU A 73 -5.77 -21.25 7.88
N LEU A 74 -5.38 -21.86 9.01
CA LEU A 74 -4.00 -22.15 9.37
C LEU A 74 -3.33 -23.08 8.35
N SER A 75 -4.05 -24.10 7.88
CA SER A 75 -3.52 -25.04 6.88
C SER A 75 -3.19 -24.36 5.54
N ARG A 76 -3.97 -23.34 5.16
CA ARG A 76 -3.70 -22.53 3.95
C ARG A 76 -2.54 -21.59 4.17
N LEU A 77 -2.45 -20.95 5.34
CA LEU A 77 -1.31 -20.12 5.72
C LEU A 77 0.00 -20.92 5.65
N GLU A 78 0.04 -22.09 6.28
CA GLU A 78 1.23 -22.96 6.27
C GLU A 78 1.62 -23.37 4.86
N SER A 79 0.66 -23.79 4.03
CA SER A 79 0.91 -24.13 2.62
C SER A 79 1.42 -22.92 1.84
N PHE A 80 0.83 -21.74 2.03
CA PHE A 80 1.25 -20.52 1.36
C PHE A 80 2.68 -20.12 1.73
N ILE A 81 3.00 -20.05 3.04
CA ILE A 81 4.33 -19.70 3.53
C ILE A 81 5.39 -20.69 3.05
N THR A 82 5.15 -21.99 3.22
CA THR A 82 6.17 -23.03 2.94
C THR A 82 6.33 -23.34 1.45
N THR A 83 5.24 -23.29 0.69
CA THR A 83 5.23 -23.70 -0.72
C THR A 83 5.26 -22.51 -1.66
N LYS A 84 4.40 -21.51 -1.44
CA LYS A 84 4.21 -20.37 -2.36
C LYS A 84 5.19 -19.24 -2.12
N LEU A 85 5.65 -19.03 -0.89
CA LEU A 85 6.70 -18.05 -0.58
C LEU A 85 8.10 -18.67 -0.53
N ASN A 86 8.28 -19.85 -1.13
CA ASN A 86 9.59 -20.48 -1.24
C ASN A 86 10.44 -19.78 -2.30
N PHE A 87 11.24 -18.80 -1.87
CA PHE A 87 12.12 -18.01 -2.73
C PHE A 87 13.20 -18.84 -3.46
N SER A 88 13.54 -20.04 -2.98
CA SER A 88 14.47 -20.93 -3.69
C SER A 88 13.86 -21.61 -4.92
N ASN A 89 12.53 -21.54 -5.10
CA ASN A 89 11.82 -22.08 -6.24
C ASN A 89 11.04 -20.97 -6.96
N ASP A 90 11.67 -20.37 -7.96
CA ASP A 90 11.13 -19.25 -8.76
C ASP A 90 9.72 -19.53 -9.29
N THR A 91 9.41 -20.76 -9.69
CA THR A 91 8.09 -21.08 -10.24
C THR A 91 7.02 -20.97 -9.17
N ASN A 92 7.27 -21.54 -7.99
CA ASN A 92 6.33 -21.45 -6.89
C ASN A 92 6.23 -20.03 -6.34
N TYR A 93 7.36 -19.34 -6.19
CA TYR A 93 7.42 -17.97 -5.72
C TYR A 93 6.65 -17.02 -6.64
N ASN A 94 6.90 -17.07 -7.95
CA ASN A 94 6.19 -16.24 -8.92
C ASN A 94 4.68 -16.56 -8.94
N ASN A 95 4.28 -17.82 -8.73
CA ASN A 95 2.87 -18.16 -8.57
C ASN A 95 2.28 -17.56 -7.28
N GLY A 96 3.02 -17.57 -6.17
CA GLY A 96 2.64 -16.90 -4.93
C GLY A 96 2.45 -15.40 -5.11
N LEU A 97 3.38 -14.73 -5.81
CA LEU A 97 3.26 -13.31 -6.15
C LEU A 97 2.04 -13.03 -7.04
N ARG A 98 1.73 -13.91 -8.00
CA ARG A 98 0.51 -13.80 -8.83
C ARG A 98 -0.77 -13.93 -8.00
N GLU A 99 -0.80 -14.88 -7.07
CA GLU A 99 -1.94 -15.08 -6.16
C GLU A 99 -2.14 -13.88 -5.22
N ALA A 100 -1.05 -13.25 -4.76
CA ALA A 100 -1.06 -12.03 -3.97
C ALA A 100 -1.37 -10.76 -4.79
N GLY A 101 -1.42 -10.84 -6.12
CA GLY A 101 -1.67 -9.70 -7.01
C GLY A 101 -0.46 -8.78 -7.23
N LEU A 102 0.75 -9.25 -6.92
CA LEU A 102 2.01 -8.50 -7.00
C LEU A 102 2.84 -8.80 -8.24
N PHE A 103 2.40 -9.74 -9.07
CA PHE A 103 3.11 -10.14 -10.28
C PHE A 103 2.30 -9.79 -11.54
N SER A 104 2.87 -8.94 -12.39
CA SER A 104 2.36 -8.62 -13.72
C SER A 104 3.48 -8.65 -14.76
N ASN A 105 3.15 -8.43 -16.04
CA ASN A 105 4.15 -8.40 -17.11
C ASN A 105 5.08 -7.16 -17.06
N HIS A 106 4.76 -6.15 -16.25
CA HIS A 106 5.48 -4.86 -16.23
C HIS A 106 6.07 -4.51 -14.85
N ILE A 107 5.55 -5.12 -13.78
CA ILE A 107 5.95 -4.87 -12.40
C ILE A 107 5.96 -6.20 -11.66
N ILE A 108 7.08 -6.49 -11.01
CA ILE A 108 7.28 -7.65 -10.14
C ILE A 108 7.81 -7.07 -8.83
N PHE A 109 7.00 -7.19 -7.78
CA PHE A 109 7.47 -6.94 -6.43
C PHE A 109 7.94 -8.23 -5.78
N ASP A 110 8.84 -8.10 -4.83
CA ASP A 110 9.09 -9.15 -3.85
C ASP A 110 8.09 -9.08 -2.69
N LEU A 111 7.91 -10.21 -2.01
CA LEU A 111 6.92 -10.37 -0.95
C LEU A 111 7.50 -11.16 0.21
N ASN A 112 7.55 -10.53 1.38
CA ASN A 112 7.77 -11.19 2.67
C ASN A 112 6.48 -11.13 3.49
N VAL A 113 6.10 -12.25 4.09
CA VAL A 113 4.95 -12.35 4.98
C VAL A 113 5.39 -12.93 6.30
N SER A 114 5.06 -12.26 7.40
CA SER A 114 5.26 -12.78 8.75
C SER A 114 3.95 -12.75 9.52
N VAL A 115 3.74 -13.77 10.34
CA VAL A 115 2.63 -13.84 11.29
C VAL A 115 3.22 -13.90 12.69
N THR A 116 2.79 -12.96 13.53
CA THR A 116 3.25 -12.82 14.90
C THR A 116 2.08 -12.98 15.85
N SER A 117 2.31 -13.64 16.99
CA SER A 117 1.32 -13.68 18.07
C SER A 117 1.10 -12.27 18.63
N LEU A 118 0.02 -12.08 19.39
CA LEU A 118 -0.18 -10.80 20.10
C LEU A 118 0.89 -10.54 21.18
N SER A 119 1.64 -11.56 21.60
CA SER A 119 2.81 -11.41 22.49
C SER A 119 4.07 -10.91 21.75
N GLY A 120 4.06 -10.95 20.42
CA GLY A 120 5.18 -10.52 19.57
C GLY A 120 6.09 -11.66 19.11
N ASP A 121 5.74 -12.91 19.38
CA ASP A 121 6.52 -14.06 18.93
C ASP A 121 6.21 -14.37 17.46
N THR A 122 7.25 -14.51 16.63
CA THR A 122 7.06 -14.92 15.23
C THR A 122 6.61 -16.38 15.16
N MET A 123 5.40 -16.59 14.65
CA MET A 123 4.81 -17.91 14.46
C MET A 123 5.14 -18.48 13.09
N TYR A 124 5.03 -17.64 12.06
CA TYR A 124 5.28 -18.01 10.67
C TYR A 124 6.00 -16.88 9.95
N GLU A 125 6.91 -17.24 9.05
CA GLU A 125 7.58 -16.28 8.18
C GLU A 125 7.93 -16.96 6.86
N GLY A 126 7.73 -16.25 5.75
CA GLY A 126 8.06 -16.72 4.41
C GLY A 126 8.35 -15.58 3.46
N GLY A 127 9.03 -15.92 2.36
CA GLY A 127 9.53 -14.97 1.37
C GLY A 127 11.03 -14.71 1.54
N PRO A 128 11.62 -13.92 0.64
CA PRO A 128 13.00 -13.47 0.77
C PRO A 128 13.21 -12.61 2.03
N GLU A 129 14.48 -12.54 2.45
CA GLU A 129 14.90 -11.60 3.49
C GLU A 129 14.68 -10.15 3.04
N LEU A 130 14.42 -9.28 4.02
CA LEU A 130 14.18 -7.88 3.75
C LEU A 130 15.48 -7.21 3.25
N PRO A 131 15.44 -6.46 2.14
CA PRO A 131 16.60 -5.73 1.64
C PRO A 131 16.92 -4.53 2.52
N ASP A 132 18.22 -4.28 2.75
CA ASP A 132 18.68 -3.19 3.62
C ASP A 132 18.53 -1.78 3.02
N ASN A 133 18.51 -1.68 1.68
CA ASN A 133 18.67 -0.41 0.96
C ASN A 133 17.56 -0.11 -0.05
N THR A 134 16.39 -0.73 0.11
CA THR A 134 15.23 -0.44 -0.73
C THR A 134 14.05 0.01 0.12
N ASN A 135 13.06 0.54 -0.57
CA ASN A 135 11.85 1.00 0.07
C ASN A 135 10.91 -0.17 0.30
N ILE A 136 10.48 -0.35 1.54
CA ILE A 136 9.61 -1.45 1.92
C ILE A 136 8.25 -0.88 2.28
N GLY A 137 7.24 -1.22 1.48
CA GLY A 137 5.85 -1.05 1.85
C GLY A 137 5.46 -2.13 2.85
N GLN A 138 4.79 -1.74 3.94
CA GLN A 138 4.28 -2.69 4.92
C GLN A 138 2.81 -2.42 5.23
N ALA A 139 2.01 -3.48 5.22
CA ALA A 139 0.66 -3.51 5.74
C ALA A 139 0.58 -4.53 6.87
N SER A 140 -0.16 -4.23 7.93
CA SER A 140 -0.32 -5.15 9.06
C SER A 140 -1.74 -5.08 9.61
N GLN A 141 -2.33 -6.24 9.88
CA GLN A 141 -3.68 -6.34 10.40
C GLN A 141 -3.83 -7.52 11.36
N VAL A 142 -4.79 -7.39 12.28
CA VAL A 142 -5.13 -8.45 13.23
C VAL A 142 -6.07 -9.44 12.52
N VAL A 143 -5.73 -10.72 12.61
CA VAL A 143 -6.51 -11.84 12.08
C VAL A 143 -6.77 -12.88 13.15
N LEU A 144 -7.82 -13.66 12.98
CA LEU A 144 -8.06 -14.86 13.76
C LEU A 144 -7.54 -16.05 12.96
N LEU A 145 -6.46 -16.67 13.42
CA LEU A 145 -6.03 -17.96 12.89
C LEU A 145 -6.98 -19.02 13.40
N VAL A 146 -7.43 -19.89 12.50
CA VAL A 146 -8.27 -21.04 12.83
C VAL A 146 -7.74 -22.27 12.13
N ASN A 147 -7.83 -23.42 12.79
CA ASN A 147 -7.68 -24.71 12.13
C ASN A 147 -9.02 -25.42 12.23
N THR A 148 -9.73 -25.48 11.11
CA THR A 148 -11.08 -26.08 11.06
C THR A 148 -11.09 -27.58 11.35
N SER A 149 -9.96 -28.27 11.18
CA SER A 149 -9.85 -29.71 11.47
C SER A 149 -9.62 -30.01 12.95
N THR A 150 -8.93 -29.13 13.69
CA THR A 150 -8.60 -29.34 15.11
C THR A 150 -9.44 -28.51 16.07
N GLY A 151 -10.13 -27.47 15.58
CA GLY A 151 -10.84 -26.49 16.39
C GLY A 151 -9.92 -25.48 17.08
N TYR A 152 -8.62 -25.47 16.77
CA TYR A 152 -7.68 -24.47 17.28
C TYR A 152 -8.04 -23.08 16.74
N SER A 153 -7.90 -22.07 17.60
CA SER A 153 -8.05 -20.67 17.21
C SER A 153 -7.17 -19.76 18.07
N GLU A 154 -6.46 -18.84 17.41
CA GLU A 154 -5.58 -17.88 18.08
C GLU A 154 -5.56 -16.54 17.31
N PRO A 155 -5.70 -15.38 17.98
CA PRO A 155 -5.53 -14.10 17.33
C PRO A 155 -4.04 -13.82 17.06
N ALA A 156 -3.74 -13.31 15.87
CA ALA A 156 -2.38 -13.00 15.43
C ALA A 156 -2.36 -11.70 14.60
N VAL A 157 -1.17 -11.14 14.42
CA VAL A 157 -0.92 -10.04 13.47
C VAL A 157 -0.23 -10.61 12.25
N ILE A 158 -0.86 -10.48 11.08
CA ILE A 158 -0.21 -10.73 9.80
C ILE A 158 0.40 -9.43 9.28
N SER A 159 1.68 -9.49 8.94
CA SER A 159 2.43 -8.39 8.35
C SER A 159 2.88 -8.79 6.95
N VAL A 160 2.53 -7.97 5.97
CA VAL A 160 2.85 -8.12 4.56
C VAL A 160 3.81 -7.02 4.16
N ARG A 161 4.97 -7.40 3.62
CA ARG A 161 6.05 -6.49 3.24
C ARG A 161 6.36 -6.69 1.76
N VAL A 162 6.44 -5.58 1.04
CA VAL A 162 6.57 -5.54 -0.43
C VAL A 162 7.62 -4.51 -0.83
N TRP A 163 8.46 -4.83 -1.82
CA TRP A 163 9.48 -3.93 -2.37
C TRP A 163 9.77 -4.24 -3.84
#